data_AF-A0AA42UER2-F1
#
_entry.id   AF-A0AA42UER2-F1
#
_cell.length_a   1.000
_cell.length_b   1.000
_cell.length_c   1.000
_cell.angle_alpha   90.00
_cell.angle_beta   90.00
_cell.angle_gamma   90.00
#
_symmetry.space_group_name_H-M   'P 1'
#
loop_
_entity.id
_entity.type
_entity.pdbx_description
1 polymer ?
#
loop_
_entity_poly.entity_id
_entity_poly.type
_entity_poly.pdbx_seq_one_letter_code
_entity_poly.pdbx_strand_id
1 'polypeptide(L)'
;MVKILILIIFLIAGCTGDTRNDIKNNKNLFFSSSKSADDVSGCILDKLDFLIPEKVVTNNLVDGEGLEIYIGAIQFSRMKYFHRVEVKKNNSQSLISYQRSETDFVPISEKEVLEIIKECK
;
A
#
# COMPACT_ATOMS: atom_id res chain seq x y z
N MET A 1 32.62 -49.51 3.51
CA MET A 1 32.87 -48.07 3.68
C MET A 1 31.86 -47.32 2.83
N VAL A 2 30.80 -46.80 3.44
CA VAL A 2 29.77 -46.02 2.74
C VAL A 2 29.47 -44.82 3.63
N LYS A 3 29.89 -43.63 3.21
CA LYS A 3 29.44 -42.35 3.78
C LYS A 3 28.79 -41.58 2.65
N ILE A 4 27.48 -41.81 2.49
CA ILE A 4 26.63 -41.00 1.62
C ILE A 4 26.31 -39.74 2.41
N LEU A 5 27.00 -38.65 2.07
CA LEU A 5 26.73 -37.32 2.60
C LEU A 5 25.54 -36.76 1.81
N ILE A 6 24.31 -36.95 2.32
CA ILE A 6 23.11 -36.34 1.74
C ILE A 6 23.16 -34.84 2.04
N LEU A 7 23.52 -34.05 1.03
CA LEU A 7 23.40 -32.60 1.07
C LEU A 7 21.91 -32.25 0.97
N ILE A 8 21.30 -31.95 2.12
CA ILE A 8 19.96 -31.37 2.18
C ILE A 8 20.08 -29.94 1.65
N ILE A 9 19.80 -29.76 0.37
CA ILE A 9 19.59 -28.43 -0.20
C ILE A 9 18.28 -27.93 0.40
N PHE A 10 18.40 -27.00 1.36
CA PHE A 10 17.27 -26.23 1.87
C PHE A 10 16.57 -25.56 0.69
N LEU A 11 15.37 -26.03 0.39
CA LEU A 11 14.37 -25.30 -0.35
C LEU A 11 14.17 -23.96 0.37
N ILE A 12 14.80 -22.92 -0.17
CA ILE A 12 14.39 -21.53 0.10
C ILE A 12 13.05 -21.39 -0.63
N ALA A 13 12.00 -22.01 -0.08
CA ALA A 13 10.64 -21.66 -0.40
C ALA A 13 10.54 -20.19 0.00
N GLY A 14 10.68 -19.31 -0.99
CA GLY A 14 10.63 -17.88 -0.77
C GLY A 14 9.40 -17.61 0.06
N CYS A 15 9.60 -17.07 1.27
CA CYS A 15 8.53 -16.47 2.04
C CYS A 15 7.85 -15.53 1.05
N THR A 16 6.69 -15.93 0.58
CA THR A 16 5.90 -15.10 -0.34
C THR A 16 5.30 -14.06 0.58
N GLY A 17 6.14 -13.10 0.99
CA GLY A 17 5.77 -12.01 1.86
C GLY A 17 4.63 -11.26 1.19
N ASP A 18 3.53 -11.10 1.92
CA ASP A 18 2.50 -10.19 1.48
C ASP A 18 3.11 -8.78 1.47
N THR A 19 3.35 -8.26 0.26
CA THR A 19 3.93 -6.93 0.05
C THR A 19 3.16 -5.82 0.79
N ARG A 20 1.89 -6.04 1.16
CA ARG A 20 1.14 -5.12 2.02
C ARG A 20 1.73 -5.00 3.42
N ASN A 21 2.18 -6.11 4.02
CA ASN A 21 2.79 -6.12 5.35
C ASN A 21 4.17 -5.47 5.34
N ASP A 22 4.92 -5.66 4.25
CA ASP A 22 6.23 -5.03 4.08
C ASP A 22 6.11 -3.51 4.09
N ILE A 23 5.12 -2.95 3.37
CA ILE A 23 4.90 -1.49 3.31
C ILE A 23 4.51 -0.89 4.67
N LYS A 24 3.74 -1.61 5.51
CA LYS A 24 3.28 -1.09 6.82
C LYS A 24 4.43 -0.73 7.76
N ASN A 25 5.59 -1.36 7.58
CA ASN A 25 6.78 -1.14 8.42
C ASN A 25 7.72 -0.05 7.89
N ASN A 26 7.41 0.54 6.73
CA ASN A 26 8.26 1.56 6.11
C ASN A 26 8.02 2.95 6.71
N LYS A 27 8.86 3.91 6.31
CA LYS A 27 8.75 5.30 6.77
C LYS A 27 7.38 5.89 6.41
N ASN A 28 6.73 6.48 7.42
CA ASN A 28 5.44 7.14 7.28
C ASN A 28 5.61 8.65 7.02
N LEU A 29 4.85 9.16 6.04
CA LEU A 29 4.56 10.59 5.91
C LEU A 29 3.14 10.84 6.41
N PHE A 30 2.95 11.89 7.19
CA PHE A 30 1.66 12.24 7.78
C PHE A 30 1.14 13.58 7.25
N PHE A 31 -0.16 13.64 7.00
CA PHE A 31 -0.86 14.84 6.56
C PHE A 31 -2.17 15.00 7.33
N SER A 32 -2.49 16.22 7.73
CA SER A 32 -3.82 16.55 8.26
C SER A 32 -4.67 17.19 7.17
N SER A 33 -5.97 16.90 7.19
CA SER A 33 -6.97 17.53 6.32
C SER A 33 -8.10 18.08 7.18
N SER A 34 -8.68 19.22 6.76
CA SER A 34 -9.91 19.74 7.38
C SER A 34 -11.17 19.01 6.92
N LYS A 35 -11.08 18.14 5.90
CA LYS A 35 -12.18 17.37 5.33
C LYS A 35 -12.38 16.05 6.08
N SER A 36 -13.58 15.48 5.94
CA SER A 36 -13.92 14.19 6.52
C SER A 36 -13.09 13.06 5.90
N ALA A 37 -12.94 11.94 6.62
CA ALA A 37 -12.23 10.77 6.10
C ALA A 37 -12.88 10.20 4.84
N ASP A 38 -14.21 10.27 4.75
CA ASP A 38 -14.98 9.78 3.59
C ASP A 38 -14.74 10.67 2.37
N ASP A 39 -14.77 12.00 2.53
CA ASP A 39 -14.50 12.95 1.44
C ASP A 39 -13.07 12.80 0.90
N VAL A 40 -12.09 12.67 1.80
CA VAL A 40 -10.68 12.49 1.42
C VAL A 40 -10.48 11.15 0.72
N SER A 41 -11.05 10.07 1.26
CA SER A 41 -10.93 8.74 0.67
C SER A 41 -11.58 8.68 -0.71
N GLY A 42 -12.79 9.24 -0.86
CA GLY A 42 -13.49 9.34 -2.14
C GLY A 42 -12.68 10.11 -3.18
N CYS A 43 -12.18 11.30 -2.83
CA CYS A 43 -11.34 12.09 -3.74
C CYS A 43 -10.09 11.35 -4.19
N ILE A 44 -9.40 10.65 -3.28
CA ILE A 44 -8.20 9.88 -3.63
C ILE A 44 -8.54 8.73 -4.58
N LEU A 45 -9.64 8.01 -4.34
CA LEU A 45 -10.09 6.92 -5.20
C LEU A 45 -10.49 7.43 -6.60
N ASP A 46 -11.22 8.53 -6.68
CA ASP A 46 -11.60 9.16 -7.96
C ASP A 46 -10.37 9.55 -8.78
N LYS A 47 -9.34 10.08 -8.12
CA LYS A 47 -8.06 10.43 -8.75
C LYS A 47 -7.22 9.23 -9.15
N LEU A 48 -7.48 8.05 -8.59
CA LEU A 48 -6.81 6.79 -8.93
C LEU A 48 -7.58 5.95 -9.95
N ASP A 49 -8.78 6.36 -10.37
CA ASP A 49 -9.66 5.61 -11.29
C ASP A 49 -9.04 5.37 -12.68
N PHE A 50 -8.03 6.17 -13.05
CA PHE A 50 -7.25 5.91 -14.28
C PHE A 50 -6.38 4.65 -14.19
N LEU A 51 -6.11 4.15 -12.98
CA LEU A 51 -5.45 2.87 -12.77
C LEU A 51 -6.48 1.75 -12.93
N ILE A 52 -6.08 0.65 -13.58
CA ILE A 52 -6.92 -0.56 -13.71
C ILE A 52 -7.41 -0.96 -12.29
N PRO A 53 -8.71 -1.23 -12.06
CA PRO A 53 -9.25 -1.48 -10.73
C PRO A 53 -8.50 -2.56 -9.93
N GLU A 54 -7.99 -3.58 -10.59
CA GLU A 54 -7.16 -4.65 -10.00
C GLU A 54 -5.86 -4.14 -9.34
N LYS A 55 -5.44 -2.92 -9.67
CA LYS A 55 -4.23 -2.27 -9.15
C LYS A 55 -4.49 -1.45 -7.89
N VAL A 56 -5.75 -1.18 -7.54
CA VAL A 56 -6.14 -0.42 -6.36
C VAL A 56 -6.97 -1.32 -5.46
N VAL A 57 -6.48 -1.62 -4.26
CA VAL A 57 -7.23 -2.41 -3.28
C VAL A 57 -7.48 -1.59 -2.03
N THR A 58 -8.73 -1.56 -1.60
CA THR A 58 -9.14 -0.91 -0.38
C THR A 58 -9.43 -1.92 0.73
N ASN A 59 -9.04 -1.59 1.95
CA ASN A 59 -9.45 -2.31 3.16
C ASN A 59 -10.04 -1.31 4.15
N ASN A 60 -11.17 -1.65 4.77
CA ASN A 60 -11.66 -0.90 5.92
C ASN A 60 -10.71 -1.11 7.10
N LEU A 61 -10.44 -0.04 7.86
CA LEU A 61 -9.72 -0.18 9.12
C LEU A 61 -10.55 -0.98 10.13
N VAL A 62 -9.87 -1.66 11.06
CA VAL A 62 -10.47 -2.63 12.00
C VAL A 62 -11.53 -1.99 12.91
N ASP A 63 -11.41 -0.70 13.18
CA ASP A 63 -12.33 0.12 13.95
C ASP A 63 -13.46 0.75 13.10
N GLY A 64 -13.43 0.58 11.78
CA GLY A 64 -14.34 1.25 10.84
C GLY A 64 -14.11 2.76 10.75
N GLU A 65 -13.04 3.30 11.36
CA GLU A 65 -12.78 4.74 11.42
C GLU A 65 -11.92 5.22 10.26
N GLY A 66 -11.90 4.50 9.14
CA GLY A 66 -11.20 4.93 7.94
C GLY A 66 -10.89 3.81 6.96
N LEU A 67 -10.04 4.16 5.98
CA LEU A 67 -9.76 3.34 4.82
C LEU A 67 -8.25 3.21 4.58
N GLU A 68 -7.78 2.00 4.35
CA GLU A 68 -6.47 1.74 3.72
C GLU A 68 -6.65 1.58 2.22
N ILE A 69 -5.87 2.31 1.43
CA ILE A 69 -5.81 2.24 -0.02
C ILE A 69 -4.41 1.74 -0.39
N TYR A 70 -4.35 0.60 -1.07
CA TYR A 70 -3.12 0.01 -1.58
C TYR A 70 -3.05 0.17 -3.09
N ILE A 71 -1.93 0.69 -3.59
CA ILE A 71 -1.68 0.85 -5.01
C ILE A 71 -0.57 -0.12 -5.42
N GLY A 72 -0.85 -0.95 -6.42
CA GLY A 72 0.00 -2.04 -6.83
C GLY A 72 0.02 -2.30 -8.33
N ALA A 73 0.77 -3.31 -8.73
CA ALA A 73 0.84 -3.78 -10.11
C ALA A 73 1.06 -5.29 -10.16
N ILE A 74 0.65 -5.90 -11.28
CA ILE A 74 0.94 -7.30 -11.57
C ILE A 74 2.42 -7.42 -11.99
N GLN A 75 3.21 -8.14 -11.20
CA GLN A 75 4.59 -8.53 -11.51
C GLN A 75 4.73 -10.05 -11.41
N PHE A 76 5.29 -10.68 -12.44
CA PHE A 76 5.47 -12.15 -12.49
C PHE A 76 4.19 -12.92 -12.14
N SER A 77 3.06 -12.50 -12.73
CA SER A 77 1.72 -13.06 -12.50
C SER A 77 1.21 -12.95 -11.06
N ARG A 78 1.79 -12.08 -10.23
CA ARG A 78 1.37 -11.83 -8.85
C ARG A 78 1.12 -10.34 -8.63
N MET A 79 0.07 -10.03 -7.88
CA MET A 79 -0.18 -8.65 -7.45
C MET A 79 0.86 -8.26 -6.39
N LYS A 80 1.55 -7.14 -6.61
CA LYS A 80 2.45 -6.53 -5.64
C LYS A 80 2.01 -5.11 -5.35
N TYR A 81 2.05 -4.72 -4.08
CA TYR A 81 1.70 -3.38 -3.65
C TYR A 81 2.96 -2.56 -3.41
N PHE A 82 2.91 -1.29 -3.80
CA PHE A 82 4.04 -0.36 -3.73
C PHE A 82 3.74 0.87 -2.89
N HIS A 83 2.48 1.28 -2.83
CA HIS A 83 2.04 2.41 -2.03
C HIS A 83 0.92 1.99 -1.11
N ARG A 84 0.88 2.62 0.06
CA ARG A 84 -0.22 2.55 1.02
C ARG A 84 -0.59 3.97 1.41
N VAL A 85 -1.87 4.28 1.34
CA VAL A 85 -2.47 5.49 1.88
C VAL A 85 -3.50 5.05 2.91
N GLU A 86 -3.34 5.43 4.15
CA GLU A 86 -4.34 5.23 5.19
C GLU A 86 -4.98 6.57 5.51
N VAL A 87 -6.30 6.64 5.41
CA VAL A 87 -7.10 7.81 5.78
C VAL A 87 -7.90 7.45 7.03
N LYS A 88 -7.59 8.08 8.14
CA LYS A 88 -8.27 7.90 9.43
C LYS A 88 -9.12 9.09 9.78
N LYS A 89 -10.26 8.84 10.42
CA LYS A 89 -11.09 9.85 11.03
C LYS A 89 -10.36 10.50 12.21
N ASN A 90 -10.50 11.81 12.32
CA ASN A 90 -10.02 12.59 13.45
C ASN A 90 -11.07 13.66 13.77
N ASN A 91 -12.08 13.32 14.59
CA ASN A 91 -13.27 14.14 14.78
C ASN A 91 -13.99 14.43 13.44
N SER A 92 -14.22 15.71 13.11
CA SER A 92 -14.77 16.17 11.82
C SER A 92 -13.71 16.32 10.73
N GLN A 93 -12.45 15.97 11.03
CA GLN A 93 -11.28 16.07 10.16
C GLN A 93 -10.76 14.68 9.83
N SER A 94 -9.64 14.62 9.10
CA SER A 94 -8.95 13.37 8.81
C SER A 94 -7.43 13.49 8.95
N LEU A 95 -6.83 12.34 9.27
CA LEU A 95 -5.40 12.12 9.31
C LEU A 95 -5.02 11.11 8.23
N ILE A 96 -4.12 11.51 7.35
CA ILE A 96 -3.65 10.69 6.24
C ILE A 96 -2.23 10.23 6.56
N SER A 97 -1.96 8.93 6.49
CA SER A 97 -0.61 8.37 6.52
C SER A 97 -0.27 7.72 5.19
N TYR A 98 0.92 8.01 4.67
CA TYR A 98 1.43 7.48 3.41
C TYR A 98 2.71 6.68 3.66
N GLN A 99 2.78 5.51 3.05
CA GLN A 99 3.96 4.64 3.02
C GLN A 99 4.22 4.15 1.60
N ARG A 100 5.49 3.85 1.34
CA ARG A 100 5.99 3.39 0.06
C ARG A 100 6.94 2.21 0.26
N SER A 101 6.91 1.24 -0.65
CA SER A 101 7.94 0.21 -0.80
C SER A 101 9.22 0.79 -1.41
N GLU A 102 10.40 0.26 -1.06
CA GLU A 102 11.69 0.77 -1.55
C GLU A 102 12.01 0.38 -3.01
N THR A 103 11.09 -0.24 -3.74
CA THR A 103 11.33 -0.72 -5.11
C THR A 103 11.21 0.37 -6.17
N ASP A 104 12.03 0.30 -7.23
CA ASP A 104 12.06 1.31 -8.30
C ASP A 104 11.00 1.11 -9.41
N PHE A 105 10.42 -0.08 -9.55
CA PHE A 105 9.42 -0.38 -10.59
C PHE A 105 8.00 -0.28 -10.05
N VAL A 106 7.47 0.94 -10.05
CA VAL A 106 6.14 1.28 -9.53
C VAL A 106 5.19 1.72 -10.65
N PRO A 107 3.87 1.44 -10.54
CA PRO A 107 2.87 1.83 -11.54
C PRO A 107 2.56 3.33 -11.55
N ILE A 108 2.86 4.03 -10.46
CA ILE A 108 2.68 5.46 -10.24
C ILE A 108 3.85 5.92 -9.37
N SER A 109 4.42 7.10 -9.62
CA SER A 109 5.52 7.59 -8.81
C SER A 109 5.04 8.05 -7.43
N GLU A 110 5.95 8.06 -6.44
CA GLU A 110 5.67 8.66 -5.14
C GLU A 110 5.22 10.12 -5.28
N LYS A 111 5.83 10.88 -6.19
CA LYS A 111 5.49 12.29 -6.42
C LYS A 111 4.01 12.44 -6.81
N GLU A 112 3.54 11.62 -7.74
CA GLU A 112 2.14 11.64 -8.19
C GLU A 112 1.17 11.26 -7.07
N VAL A 113 1.48 10.23 -6.26
CA VAL A 113 0.62 9.88 -5.10
C VAL A 113 0.57 11.02 -4.09
N LEU A 114 1.70 11.66 -3.81
CA LEU A 114 1.77 12.79 -2.89
C LEU A 114 1.05 14.04 -3.44
N GLU A 115 1.03 14.24 -4.75
CA GLU A 115 0.24 15.31 -5.40
C GLU A 115 -1.26 15.03 -5.26
N ILE A 116 -1.71 13.79 -5.49
CA ILE A 116 -3.11 13.39 -5.26
C ILE A 116 -3.52 13.64 -3.80
N ILE A 117 -2.70 13.22 -2.83
CA ILE A 117 -2.98 13.47 -1.40
C ILE A 117 -3.10 14.97 -1.10
N LYS A 118 -2.24 15.81 -1.72
CA LYS A 118 -2.28 17.27 -1.53
C LYS A 118 -3.53 17.91 -2.12
N GLU A 119 -4.02 17.43 -3.26
CA GLU A 119 -5.25 17.92 -3.89
C GLU A 119 -6.50 17.53 -3.09
N CYS A 120 -6.48 16.34 -2.48
CA CYS A 120 -7.63 15.79 -1.78
C CYS A 120 -7.78 16.24 -0.33
N LYS A 121 -6.70 16.67 0.33
CA LYS A 121 -6.74 17.11 1.73
C LYS A 121 -7.36 18.50 1.95
#